data_AF-A0A165WVV1-F1
#
_entry.id   AF-A0A165WVV1-F1
#
_cell.length_a   1.000
_cell.length_b   1.000
_cell.length_c   1.000
_cell.angle_alpha   90.00
_cell.angle_beta   90.00
_cell.angle_gamma   90.00
#
_symmetry.space_group_name_H-M   'P 1'
#
loop_
_entity.id
_entity.type
_entity.pdbx_description
1 polymer ?
#
loop_
_entity_poly.entity_id
_entity_poly.type
_entity_poly.pdbx_seq_one_letter_code
_entity_poly.pdbx_strand_id
1 'polypeptide(L)'
;SDGESAVRAAEEREQQRARGAQRGPENMTLKHWHPPQAVVQPATGDRWRFNCRWCKASHTVPRKVPADQTFESEPVKPSLSNLATHTRQHRAQIDAAEAGDGDDGQSPDKPCATDIQSKSRAMMDAFVKEGVLHPASNPTTTSFTRVFVGWVLGDALPWTTGESLNLGRLFRHVQVTYGLPTDTTVLALDNVASNDVLCRTLAGLLMRRYGIVFNPENAQIHCLAHVVNLVVQKIMNVAGEVMDDPDIRDYYDLFFKHLNFHFNVDDDEDLQAWEEEEYD
;
A
#
# COMPACT_ATOMS: atom_id res chain seq x y z
N SER A 1 -8.19 -20.34 16.42
CA SER A 1 -6.81 -20.03 15.99
C SER A 1 -6.31 -18.94 16.89
N ASP A 2 -5.30 -19.25 17.67
CA ASP A 2 -4.55 -18.33 18.53
C ASP A 2 -3.69 -17.43 17.63
N GLY A 3 -4.03 -16.14 17.54
CA GLY A 3 -3.35 -15.21 16.61
C GLY A 3 -1.81 -15.19 16.73
N GLU A 4 -1.27 -15.60 17.88
CA GLU A 4 0.17 -15.76 18.11
C GLU A 4 0.83 -16.79 17.19
N SER A 5 0.15 -17.89 16.87
CA SER A 5 0.67 -18.93 15.99
C SER A 5 0.78 -18.43 14.53
N ALA A 6 -0.13 -17.55 14.10
CA ALA A 6 -0.07 -16.94 12.78
C ALA A 6 1.07 -15.91 12.65
N VAL A 7 1.31 -15.11 13.70
CA VAL A 7 2.42 -14.13 13.73
C VAL A 7 3.77 -14.85 13.70
N ARG A 8 3.94 -15.90 14.50
CA ARG A 8 5.19 -16.67 14.55
C ARG A 8 5.52 -17.33 13.21
N ALA A 9 4.51 -17.89 12.54
CA ALA A 9 4.68 -18.47 11.20
C ALA A 9 5.01 -17.42 10.13
N ALA A 10 4.51 -16.17 10.27
CA ALA A 10 4.86 -15.07 9.38
C ALA A 10 6.31 -14.61 9.60
N GLU A 11 6.73 -14.45 10.85
CA GLU A 11 8.11 -14.08 11.21
C GLU A 11 9.12 -15.12 10.76
N GLU A 12 8.83 -16.42 10.93
CA GLU A 12 9.70 -17.50 10.44
C GLU A 12 9.83 -17.48 8.92
N ARG A 13 8.74 -17.26 8.18
CA ARG A 13 8.78 -17.10 6.72
C ARG A 13 9.57 -15.87 6.30
N GLU A 14 9.48 -14.77 7.06
CA GLU A 14 10.22 -13.55 6.76
C GLU A 14 11.71 -13.69 7.06
N GLN A 15 12.09 -14.35 8.16
CA GLN A 15 13.48 -14.69 8.47
C GLN A 15 14.08 -15.65 7.43
N GLN A 16 13.31 -16.63 6.95
CA GLN A 16 13.75 -17.52 5.87
C GLN A 16 13.96 -16.75 4.55
N ARG A 17 13.07 -15.80 4.23
CA ARG A 17 13.25 -14.90 3.07
C ARG A 17 14.45 -13.97 3.24
N ALA A 18 14.67 -13.43 4.43
CA ALA A 18 15.77 -12.50 4.71
C ALA A 18 17.16 -13.16 4.59
N ARG A 19 17.27 -14.48 4.82
CA ARG A 19 18.53 -15.22 4.72
C ARG A 19 18.98 -15.54 3.29
N GLY A 20 18.14 -15.30 2.28
CA GLY A 20 18.48 -15.63 0.88
C GLY A 20 18.05 -14.59 -0.16
N ALA A 21 17.10 -13.70 0.15
CA ALA A 21 16.67 -12.67 -0.78
C ALA A 21 17.61 -11.46 -0.68
N GLN A 22 18.53 -11.36 -1.63
CA GLN A 22 19.33 -10.15 -1.84
C GLN A 22 18.36 -8.98 -2.11
N ARG A 23 18.17 -8.10 -1.12
CA ARG A 23 17.29 -6.94 -1.25
C ARG A 23 17.92 -5.95 -2.22
N GLY A 24 17.29 -5.78 -3.38
CA GLY A 24 17.68 -4.79 -4.38
C GLY A 24 17.85 -5.40 -5.78
N PRO A 25 17.87 -4.55 -6.82
CA PRO A 25 18.17 -5.00 -8.18
C PRO A 25 19.54 -5.70 -8.22
N GLU A 26 19.66 -6.70 -9.10
CA GLU A 26 20.90 -7.43 -9.30
C GLU A 26 22.05 -6.45 -9.58
N ASN A 27 23.18 -6.63 -8.89
CA ASN A 27 24.31 -5.73 -9.07
C ASN A 27 24.99 -5.98 -10.43
N MET A 28 24.61 -5.17 -11.42
CA MET A 28 25.11 -5.25 -12.79
C MET A 28 26.59 -4.83 -12.93
N THR A 29 27.21 -4.30 -11.87
CA THR A 29 28.59 -3.79 -11.90
C THR A 29 29.56 -4.83 -12.47
N LEU A 30 29.44 -6.11 -12.07
CA LEU A 30 30.39 -7.16 -12.45
C LEU A 30 30.48 -7.42 -13.96
N LYS A 31 29.45 -7.06 -14.75
CA LYS A 31 29.47 -7.21 -16.21
C LYS A 31 30.57 -6.36 -16.87
N HIS A 32 30.96 -5.26 -16.22
CA HIS A 32 31.98 -4.32 -16.70
C HIS A 32 33.41 -4.65 -16.20
N TRP A 33 33.58 -5.78 -15.52
CA TRP A 33 34.87 -6.26 -15.02
C TRP A 33 35.23 -7.60 -15.67
N HIS A 34 36.52 -7.90 -15.74
CA HIS A 34 36.97 -9.24 -16.06
C HIS A 34 36.63 -10.21 -14.92
N PRO A 35 36.53 -11.53 -15.19
CA PRO A 35 36.32 -12.53 -14.15
C PRO A 35 37.35 -12.38 -13.00
N PRO A 36 36.93 -12.54 -11.74
CA PRO A 36 37.81 -12.36 -10.59
C PRO A 36 39.00 -13.32 -10.65
N GLN A 37 40.19 -12.80 -10.39
CA GLN A 37 41.42 -13.57 -10.33
C GLN A 37 41.88 -13.72 -8.88
N ALA A 38 42.12 -14.95 -8.45
CA ALA A 38 42.75 -15.24 -7.17
C ALA A 38 44.19 -14.72 -7.16
N VAL A 39 44.54 -13.85 -6.21
CA VAL A 39 45.91 -13.34 -6.04
C VAL A 39 46.31 -13.38 -4.58
N VAL A 40 47.54 -13.82 -4.31
CA VAL A 40 48.15 -13.80 -2.98
C VAL A 40 49.02 -12.54 -2.88
N GLN A 41 48.69 -11.63 -1.98
CA GLN A 41 49.52 -10.45 -1.70
C GLN A 41 50.34 -10.67 -0.44
N PRO A 42 51.68 -10.51 -0.47
CA PRO A 42 52.54 -10.80 0.68
C PRO A 42 52.16 -10.06 1.98
N ALA A 43 51.62 -8.84 1.87
CA ALA A 43 51.30 -7.99 3.02
C ALA A 43 49.86 -8.10 3.52
N THR A 44 48.90 -8.44 2.64
CA THR A 44 47.46 -8.33 2.92
C THR A 44 46.72 -9.67 2.80
N GLY A 45 47.45 -10.74 2.48
CA GLY A 45 46.93 -12.09 2.34
C GLY A 45 46.22 -12.34 1.01
N ASP A 46 45.30 -13.29 1.03
CA ASP A 46 44.55 -13.74 -0.12
C ASP A 46 43.47 -12.73 -0.54
N ARG A 47 43.45 -12.38 -1.83
CA ARG A 47 42.53 -11.38 -2.38
C ARG A 47 41.98 -11.80 -3.74
N TRP A 48 40.78 -11.32 -4.04
CA TRP A 48 40.23 -11.32 -5.40
C TRP A 48 40.66 -10.04 -6.12
N ARG A 49 41.27 -10.17 -7.30
CA ARG A 49 41.59 -9.06 -8.21
C ARG A 49 40.54 -8.97 -9.31
N PHE A 50 39.99 -7.77 -9.48
CA PHE A 50 39.07 -7.40 -10.54
C PHE A 50 39.76 -6.39 -11.45
N ASN A 51 39.94 -6.73 -12.73
CA ASN A 51 40.48 -5.82 -13.73
C ASN A 51 39.33 -5.16 -14.48
N CYS A 52 39.38 -3.84 -14.64
CA CYS A 52 38.37 -3.09 -15.38
C CYS A 52 38.45 -3.44 -16.87
N ARG A 53 37.32 -3.60 -17.56
CA ARG A 53 37.30 -3.83 -19.02
C ARG A 53 37.61 -2.57 -19.84
N TRP A 54 37.39 -1.40 -19.26
CA TRP A 54 37.45 -0.11 -19.94
C TRP A 54 38.78 0.64 -19.73
N CYS A 55 39.58 0.26 -18.73
CA CYS A 55 40.87 0.88 -18.47
C CYS A 55 41.84 -0.09 -17.77
N LYS A 56 43.09 0.35 -17.54
CA LYS A 56 44.13 -0.46 -16.90
C LYS A 56 44.00 -0.57 -15.37
N ALA A 57 42.96 -0.01 -14.77
CA ALA A 57 42.77 -0.06 -13.33
C ALA A 57 42.40 -1.47 -12.86
N SER A 58 42.92 -1.85 -11.69
CA SER A 58 42.58 -3.10 -11.01
C SER A 58 42.21 -2.81 -9.57
N HIS A 59 41.16 -3.44 -9.07
CA HIS A 59 40.75 -3.35 -7.66
C HIS A 59 40.89 -4.72 -7.00
N THR A 60 41.21 -4.73 -5.71
CA THR A 60 41.32 -5.98 -4.94
C THR A 60 40.46 -5.97 -3.70
N VAL A 61 39.78 -7.08 -3.43
CA VAL A 61 38.96 -7.29 -2.23
C VAL A 61 39.47 -8.51 -1.46
N PRO A 62 39.34 -8.54 -0.12
CA PRO A 62 39.74 -9.71 0.66
C PRO A 62 39.00 -10.97 0.20
N ARG A 63 39.71 -12.09 0.13
CA ARG A 63 39.14 -13.42 -0.14
C ARG A 63 39.05 -14.19 1.18
N LYS A 64 37.92 -14.84 1.44
CA LYS A 64 37.72 -15.68 2.64
C LYS A 64 37.71 -17.18 2.34
N VAL A 65 37.61 -17.57 1.07
CA VAL A 65 37.63 -18.97 0.65
C VAL A 65 39.06 -19.47 0.34
N PRO A 66 39.31 -20.79 0.48
CA PRO A 66 40.56 -21.43 0.07
C PRO A 66 40.94 -21.20 -1.40
N ALA A 67 42.20 -21.46 -1.75
CA ALA A 67 42.76 -21.10 -3.06
C ALA A 67 42.17 -21.87 -4.26
N ASP A 68 41.61 -23.05 -4.03
CA ASP A 68 40.98 -23.94 -5.00
C ASP A 68 39.51 -23.58 -5.30
N GLN A 69 38.94 -22.66 -4.53
CA GLN A 69 37.54 -22.27 -4.64
C GLN A 69 37.31 -21.05 -5.54
N THR A 70 36.10 -20.96 -6.10
CA THR A 70 35.71 -19.86 -7.00
C THR A 70 35.08 -18.71 -6.21
N PHE A 71 34.95 -17.53 -6.83
CA PHE A 71 34.29 -16.38 -6.20
C PHE A 71 32.83 -16.66 -5.80
N GLU A 72 32.15 -17.57 -6.50
CA GLU A 72 30.75 -17.91 -6.23
C GLU A 72 30.56 -18.78 -4.97
N SER A 73 31.62 -19.43 -4.48
CA SER A 73 31.56 -20.18 -3.22
C SER A 73 31.88 -19.33 -1.98
N GLU A 74 32.08 -18.03 -2.14
CA GLU A 74 32.22 -17.10 -1.01
C GLU A 74 30.93 -17.12 -0.16
N PRO A 75 31.00 -17.47 1.14
CA PRO A 75 29.82 -17.54 1.99
C PRO A 75 29.15 -16.17 2.16
N VAL A 76 29.95 -15.09 2.06
CA VAL A 76 29.48 -13.71 2.06
C VAL A 76 30.23 -12.97 0.96
N LYS A 77 29.53 -12.60 -0.12
CA LYS A 77 30.12 -11.84 -1.22
C LYS A 77 30.69 -10.51 -0.69
N PRO A 78 31.96 -10.18 -0.96
CA PRO A 78 32.57 -8.96 -0.47
C PRO A 78 31.87 -7.73 -1.06
N SER A 79 31.91 -6.61 -0.34
CA SER A 79 31.33 -5.36 -0.83
C SER A 79 32.01 -4.90 -2.12
N LEU A 80 31.21 -4.68 -3.16
CA LEU A 80 31.68 -4.22 -4.48
C LEU A 80 31.55 -2.69 -4.65
N SER A 81 31.38 -1.93 -3.56
CA SER A 81 31.17 -0.47 -3.60
C SER A 81 32.30 0.27 -4.35
N ASN A 82 33.54 -0.18 -4.16
CA ASN A 82 34.70 0.39 -4.84
C ASN A 82 34.66 0.16 -6.35
N LEU A 83 34.20 -1.04 -6.78
CA LEU A 83 34.05 -1.36 -8.20
C LEU A 83 32.93 -0.52 -8.81
N ALA A 84 31.78 -0.41 -8.14
CA ALA A 84 30.66 0.39 -8.63
C ALA A 84 31.05 1.88 -8.78
N THR A 85 31.82 2.40 -7.83
CA THR A 85 32.33 3.78 -7.89
C THR A 85 33.28 4.00 -9.06
N HIS A 86 34.16 3.04 -9.33
CA HIS A 86 35.02 3.11 -10.50
C HIS A 86 34.24 2.96 -11.82
N THR A 87 33.29 2.03 -11.90
CA THR A 87 32.45 1.82 -13.09
C THR A 87 31.69 3.09 -13.50
N ARG A 88 31.28 3.93 -12.54
CA ARG A 88 30.66 5.24 -12.84
C ARG A 88 31.56 6.19 -13.62
N GLN A 89 32.89 6.04 -13.55
CA GLN A 89 33.83 6.85 -14.34
C GLN A 89 33.81 6.48 -15.83
N HIS A 90 33.26 5.31 -16.18
CA HIS A 90 33.19 4.79 -17.55
C HIS A 90 31.76 4.82 -18.12
N ARG A 91 30.89 5.68 -17.58
CA ARG A 91 29.46 5.69 -17.96
C ARG A 91 29.26 5.91 -19.46
N ALA A 92 30.03 6.84 -20.05
CA ALA A 92 29.97 7.12 -21.49
C ALA A 92 30.33 5.91 -22.36
N GLN A 93 31.36 5.14 -21.99
CA GLN A 93 31.76 3.93 -22.71
C GLN A 93 30.73 2.81 -22.56
N ILE A 94 30.13 2.69 -21.38
CA ILE A 94 29.07 1.71 -21.10
C ILE A 94 27.84 2.02 -21.95
N ASP A 95 27.38 3.27 -21.94
CA ASP A 95 26.21 3.70 -22.73
C ASP A 95 26.46 3.50 -24.24
N ALA A 96 27.68 3.78 -24.72
CA ALA A 96 28.05 3.54 -26.12
C ALA A 96 28.07 2.05 -26.50
N ALA A 97 28.53 1.18 -25.59
CA ALA A 97 28.55 -0.26 -25.81
C ALA A 97 27.14 -0.87 -25.76
N GLU A 98 26.30 -0.43 -24.82
CA GLU A 98 24.89 -0.88 -24.72
C GLU A 98 24.05 -0.41 -25.92
N ALA A 99 24.37 0.75 -26.50
CA ALA A 99 23.73 1.21 -27.74
C ALA A 99 24.16 0.40 -28.98
N GLY A 100 25.36 -0.21 -28.95
CA GLY A 100 25.91 -0.98 -30.07
C GLY A 100 25.52 -2.47 -30.09
N ASP A 101 25.09 -3.02 -28.95
CA ASP A 101 24.78 -4.46 -28.79
C ASP A 101 23.35 -4.82 -29.24
N GLY A 102 22.71 -3.96 -30.03
CA GLY A 102 21.30 -4.04 -30.41
C GLY A 102 20.96 -4.86 -31.64
N ASP A 103 21.93 -5.34 -32.44
CA ASP A 103 21.64 -5.88 -33.77
C ASP A 103 22.68 -6.87 -34.32
N ASP A 104 22.94 -8.01 -33.66
CA ASP A 104 23.47 -9.18 -34.40
C ASP A 104 23.42 -10.50 -33.60
N GLY A 105 22.86 -11.54 -34.23
CA GLY A 105 23.27 -12.93 -34.00
C GLY A 105 22.33 -13.86 -33.23
N GLN A 106 21.32 -14.39 -33.92
CA GLN A 106 20.61 -15.62 -33.52
C GLN A 106 21.57 -16.81 -33.40
N SER A 107 21.61 -17.43 -32.21
CA SER A 107 22.19 -18.75 -31.99
C SER A 107 21.04 -19.76 -31.77
N PRO A 108 20.97 -20.87 -32.52
CA PRO A 108 19.90 -21.84 -32.37
C PRO A 108 20.18 -22.74 -31.14
N ASP A 109 19.10 -23.13 -30.45
CA ASP A 109 19.05 -24.15 -29.38
C ASP A 109 19.35 -23.71 -27.93
N LYS A 110 18.90 -22.50 -27.56
CA LYS A 110 18.44 -22.21 -26.19
C LYS A 110 16.99 -21.74 -26.26
N PRO A 111 16.08 -22.19 -25.37
CA PRO A 111 14.74 -21.62 -25.29
C PRO A 111 14.88 -20.12 -25.15
N CYS A 112 14.48 -19.43 -26.21
CA CYS A 112 15.02 -18.14 -26.54
C CYS A 112 14.58 -17.14 -25.48
N ALA A 113 15.52 -16.39 -24.89
CA ALA A 113 15.21 -15.23 -24.07
C ALA A 113 14.31 -14.23 -24.83
N THR A 114 14.31 -14.32 -26.17
CA THR A 114 13.43 -13.60 -27.07
C THR A 114 11.96 -13.98 -26.94
N ASP A 115 11.60 -15.16 -26.42
CA ASP A 115 10.20 -15.53 -26.14
C ASP A 115 9.70 -14.97 -24.79
N ILE A 116 10.61 -14.79 -23.83
CA ILE A 116 10.31 -14.07 -22.59
C ILE A 116 10.21 -12.57 -22.87
N GLN A 117 11.12 -12.03 -23.69
CA GLN A 117 11.06 -10.64 -24.15
C GLN A 117 9.88 -10.38 -25.07
N SER A 118 9.48 -11.32 -25.94
CA SER A 118 8.29 -11.14 -26.78
C SER A 118 7.02 -11.11 -25.93
N LYS A 119 6.92 -11.98 -24.93
CA LYS A 119 5.81 -12.01 -23.98
C LYS A 119 5.80 -10.77 -23.09
N SER A 120 6.95 -10.32 -22.60
CA SER A 120 7.02 -9.08 -21.82
C SER A 120 6.70 -7.85 -22.66
N ARG A 121 7.15 -7.82 -23.92
CA ARG A 121 6.84 -6.74 -24.87
C ARG A 121 5.36 -6.75 -25.25
N ALA A 122 4.77 -7.91 -25.51
CA ALA A 122 3.33 -8.03 -25.76
C ALA A 122 2.50 -7.63 -24.54
N MET A 123 2.95 -7.95 -23.32
CA MET A 123 2.32 -7.51 -22.08
C MET A 123 2.44 -5.99 -21.89
N MET A 124 3.61 -5.40 -22.15
CA MET A 124 3.82 -3.96 -22.09
C MET A 124 3.03 -3.23 -23.18
N ASP A 125 2.96 -3.76 -24.40
CA ASP A 125 2.17 -3.21 -25.49
C ASP A 125 0.67 -3.27 -25.17
N ALA A 126 0.20 -4.37 -24.55
CA ALA A 126 -1.17 -4.48 -24.06
C ALA A 126 -1.45 -3.44 -22.96
N PHE A 127 -0.55 -3.29 -22.00
CA PHE A 127 -0.67 -2.31 -20.92
C PHE A 127 -0.65 -0.86 -21.43
N VAL A 128 0.21 -0.53 -22.40
CA VAL A 128 0.26 0.78 -23.05
C VAL A 128 -1.01 1.04 -23.86
N LYS A 129 -1.48 0.04 -24.62
CA LYS A 129 -2.72 0.15 -25.40
C LYS A 129 -3.94 0.33 -24.49
N GLU A 130 -3.98 -0.34 -23.35
CA GLU A 130 -5.01 -0.17 -22.32
C GLU A 130 -4.90 1.22 -21.66
N GLY A 131 -3.69 1.69 -21.37
CA GLY A 131 -3.44 3.05 -20.89
C GLY A 131 -3.80 4.16 -21.88
N VAL A 132 -3.77 3.89 -23.20
CA VAL A 132 -4.27 4.82 -24.24
C VAL A 132 -5.79 4.83 -24.29
N LEU A 133 -6.44 3.68 -24.04
CA LEU A 133 -7.91 3.59 -23.94
C LEU A 133 -8.44 4.19 -22.63
N HIS A 134 -7.58 4.28 -21.61
CA HIS A 134 -7.82 4.94 -20.33
C HIS A 134 -6.85 6.12 -20.15
N PRO A 135 -6.95 7.18 -20.98
CA PRO A 135 -6.05 8.32 -20.90
C PRO A 135 -6.05 8.80 -19.46
N ALA A 136 -4.84 9.05 -18.90
CA ALA A 136 -4.62 9.40 -17.50
C ALA A 136 -5.73 10.32 -17.01
N SER A 137 -6.77 9.72 -16.45
CA SER A 137 -7.89 10.47 -15.94
C SER A 137 -7.28 11.10 -14.72
N ASN A 138 -7.09 12.43 -14.71
CA ASN A 138 -6.69 13.14 -13.52
C ASN A 138 -7.64 12.66 -12.42
N PRO A 139 -7.19 11.77 -11.51
CA PRO A 139 -8.14 11.16 -10.62
C PRO A 139 -8.67 12.30 -9.78
N THR A 140 -9.97 12.48 -9.75
CA THR A 140 -10.54 13.42 -8.81
C THR A 140 -10.56 12.70 -7.46
N THR A 141 -10.52 13.44 -6.36
CA THR A 141 -10.74 12.85 -5.03
C THR A 141 -12.02 12.00 -5.03
N THR A 142 -13.06 12.49 -5.71
CA THR A 142 -14.33 11.77 -5.91
C THR A 142 -14.18 10.44 -6.66
N SER A 143 -13.41 10.39 -7.76
CA SER A 143 -13.21 9.13 -8.49
C SER A 143 -12.39 8.14 -7.67
N PHE A 144 -11.36 8.63 -6.97
CA PHE A 144 -10.55 7.82 -6.07
C PHE A 144 -11.39 7.22 -4.94
N THR A 145 -12.20 8.03 -4.24
CA THR A 145 -13.09 7.56 -3.17
C THR A 145 -14.08 6.52 -3.69
N ARG A 146 -14.64 6.69 -4.90
CA ARG A 146 -15.55 5.70 -5.50
C ARG A 146 -14.88 4.35 -5.76
N VAL A 147 -13.66 4.36 -6.30
CA VAL A 147 -12.89 3.14 -6.53
C VAL A 147 -12.51 2.49 -5.20
N PHE A 148 -12.09 3.29 -4.22
CA PHE A 148 -11.73 2.82 -2.89
C PHE A 148 -12.93 2.17 -2.16
N VAL A 149 -14.09 2.82 -2.16
CA VAL A 149 -15.33 2.26 -1.59
C VAL A 149 -15.76 1.00 -2.34
N GLY A 150 -15.65 1.00 -3.68
CA GLY A 150 -15.90 -0.20 -4.49
C GLY A 150 -14.99 -1.36 -4.10
N TRP A 151 -13.72 -1.10 -3.80
CA TRP A 151 -12.77 -2.10 -3.31
C TRP A 151 -13.15 -2.62 -1.93
N VAL A 152 -13.45 -1.74 -0.98
CA VAL A 152 -13.89 -2.11 0.38
C VAL A 152 -15.14 -3.00 0.33
N LEU A 153 -16.13 -2.64 -0.50
CA LEU A 153 -17.36 -3.41 -0.68
C LEU A 153 -17.14 -4.73 -1.43
N GLY A 154 -16.33 -4.73 -2.48
CA GLY A 154 -16.07 -5.89 -3.32
C GLY A 154 -15.32 -7.02 -2.59
N ASP A 155 -14.36 -6.64 -1.75
CA ASP A 155 -13.54 -7.59 -0.98
C ASP A 155 -14.05 -7.80 0.46
N ALA A 156 -15.22 -7.22 0.80
CA ALA A 156 -15.80 -7.25 2.14
C ALA A 156 -14.83 -6.83 3.25
N LEU A 157 -14.03 -5.78 2.99
CA LEU A 157 -13.05 -5.26 3.93
C LEU A 157 -13.74 -4.43 5.02
N PRO A 158 -13.18 -4.34 6.24
CA PRO A 158 -13.68 -3.44 7.28
C PRO A 158 -13.72 -1.99 6.79
N TRP A 159 -14.71 -1.21 7.20
CA TRP A 159 -14.78 0.23 6.87
C TRP A 159 -13.57 1.03 7.39
N THR A 160 -12.90 0.53 8.43
CA THR A 160 -11.64 1.06 8.97
C THR A 160 -10.41 0.76 8.11
N THR A 161 -10.56 0.10 6.96
CA THR A 161 -9.44 -0.22 6.06
C THR A 161 -8.66 1.01 5.61
N GLY A 162 -9.34 2.15 5.42
CA GLY A 162 -8.71 3.44 5.12
C GLY A 162 -7.76 3.94 6.21
N GLU A 163 -7.93 3.48 7.44
CA GLU A 163 -7.16 3.91 8.61
C GLU A 163 -5.95 3.01 8.89
N SER A 164 -5.79 1.93 8.13
CA SER A 164 -4.65 1.04 8.26
C SER A 164 -3.35 1.82 8.08
N LEU A 165 -2.54 1.89 9.14
CA LEU A 165 -1.23 2.55 9.12
C LEU A 165 -0.34 2.02 7.98
N ASN A 166 -0.46 0.72 7.66
CA ASN A 166 0.29 0.10 6.58
C ASN A 166 -0.23 0.52 5.20
N LEU A 167 -1.55 0.70 5.05
CA LEU A 167 -2.14 1.21 3.83
C LEU A 167 -1.74 2.67 3.59
N GLY A 168 -1.77 3.51 4.63
CA GLY A 168 -1.27 4.88 4.56
C GLY A 168 0.22 4.97 4.19
N ARG A 169 1.06 4.06 4.71
CA ARG A 169 2.48 3.95 4.33
C ARG A 169 2.66 3.53 2.87
N LEU A 170 1.87 2.57 2.40
CA LEU A 170 1.89 2.13 1.00
C LEU A 170 1.52 3.28 0.07
N PHE A 171 0.44 3.99 0.36
CA PHE A 171 -0.08 5.10 -0.44
C PHE A 171 0.92 6.26 -0.50
N ARG A 172 1.60 6.55 0.62
CA ARG A 172 2.70 7.52 0.65
C ARG A 172 3.91 7.07 -0.17
N HIS A 173 4.24 5.77 -0.15
CA HIS A 173 5.35 5.22 -0.93
C HIS A 173 5.10 5.30 -2.44
N VAL A 174 3.86 5.04 -2.88
CA VAL A 174 3.46 5.17 -4.28
C VAL A 174 3.08 6.61 -4.69
N GLN A 175 3.34 7.59 -3.81
CA GLN A 175 3.08 9.02 -4.03
C GLN A 175 1.63 9.34 -4.40
N VAL A 176 0.66 8.59 -3.86
CA VAL A 176 -0.75 8.92 -4.02
C VAL A 176 -1.06 10.19 -3.23
N THR A 177 -1.56 11.21 -3.92
CA THR A 177 -1.89 12.52 -3.36
C THR A 177 -3.25 12.60 -2.67
N TYR A 178 -4.09 11.56 -2.78
CA TYR A 178 -5.41 11.52 -2.14
C TYR A 178 -5.29 11.03 -0.69
N GLY A 179 -5.96 11.73 0.22
CA GLY A 179 -6.15 11.25 1.59
C GLY A 179 -6.97 9.97 1.58
N LEU A 180 -6.54 8.97 2.37
CA LEU A 180 -7.40 7.82 2.64
C LEU A 180 -8.63 8.30 3.42
N PRO A 181 -9.82 7.77 3.13
CA PRO A 181 -11.01 8.07 3.93
C PRO A 181 -10.73 7.68 5.39
N THR A 182 -10.77 8.65 6.30
CA THR A 182 -10.75 8.45 7.75
C THR A 182 -12.19 8.49 8.29
N ASP A 183 -12.42 7.98 9.50
CA ASP A 183 -13.72 7.73 10.16
C ASP A 183 -14.81 8.81 10.03
N THR A 184 -14.49 10.05 9.66
CA THR A 184 -15.46 11.10 9.31
C THR A 184 -16.14 10.92 7.93
N THR A 185 -15.80 9.90 7.15
CA THR A 185 -16.46 9.58 5.86
C THR A 185 -17.27 8.29 5.86
N VAL A 186 -17.51 7.71 7.05
CA VAL A 186 -18.65 6.80 7.23
C VAL A 186 -19.90 7.65 7.05
N LEU A 187 -20.91 7.14 6.33
CA LEU A 187 -22.24 7.74 6.29
C LEU A 187 -22.86 7.68 7.70
N ALA A 188 -22.42 8.57 8.59
CA ALA A 188 -23.09 8.89 9.84
C ALA A 188 -24.33 9.69 9.46
N LEU A 189 -25.31 8.97 8.96
CA LEU A 189 -26.63 9.51 8.78
C LEU A 189 -27.30 9.45 10.15
N ASP A 190 -27.65 10.62 10.65
CA ASP A 190 -28.24 10.92 11.96
C ASP A 190 -29.57 10.19 12.24
N ASN A 191 -30.23 9.66 11.20
CA ASN A 191 -31.59 9.14 11.27
C ASN A 191 -31.65 7.65 10.93
N VAL A 192 -31.86 6.82 11.96
CA VAL A 192 -32.00 5.36 11.87
C VAL A 192 -33.06 4.93 10.85
N ALA A 193 -34.22 5.60 10.81
CA ALA A 193 -35.29 5.25 9.89
C ALA A 193 -34.94 5.55 8.42
N SER A 194 -34.24 6.66 8.16
CA SER A 194 -33.73 6.95 6.82
C SER A 194 -32.63 5.97 6.41
N ASN A 195 -31.81 5.52 7.37
CA ASN A 195 -30.75 4.55 7.13
C ASN A 195 -31.32 3.18 6.78
N ASP A 196 -32.39 2.76 7.42
CA ASP A 196 -33.11 1.53 7.08
C ASP A 196 -33.58 1.55 5.63
N VAL A 197 -34.23 2.64 5.21
CA VAL A 197 -34.73 2.78 3.84
C VAL A 197 -33.58 2.82 2.84
N LEU A 198 -32.51 3.54 3.14
CA LEU A 198 -31.33 3.65 2.28
C LEU A 198 -30.57 2.32 2.18
N CYS A 199 -30.32 1.63 3.29
CA CYS A 199 -29.65 0.33 3.31
C CYS A 199 -30.47 -0.75 2.61
N ARG A 200 -31.80 -0.78 2.77
CA ARG A 200 -32.68 -1.70 2.03
C ARG A 200 -32.72 -1.38 0.54
N THR A 201 -32.74 -0.10 0.17
CA THR A 201 -32.70 0.33 -1.23
C THR A 201 -31.36 -0.04 -1.87
N LEU A 202 -30.25 0.19 -1.16
CA LEU A 202 -28.91 -0.18 -1.57
C LEU A 202 -28.77 -1.70 -1.74
N ALA A 203 -29.27 -2.49 -0.78
CA ALA A 203 -29.32 -3.95 -0.86
C ALA A 203 -30.01 -4.40 -2.16
N GLY A 204 -31.18 -3.81 -2.45
CA GLY A 204 -31.94 -4.11 -3.66
C GLY A 204 -31.20 -3.73 -4.95
N LEU A 205 -30.50 -2.59 -4.96
CA LEU A 205 -29.70 -2.15 -6.12
C LEU A 205 -28.48 -3.04 -6.33
N LEU A 206 -27.75 -3.38 -5.26
CA LEU A 206 -26.58 -4.25 -5.30
C LEU A 206 -26.93 -5.64 -5.81
N MET A 207 -28.02 -6.22 -5.31
CA MET A 207 -28.50 -7.51 -5.78
C MET A 207 -28.93 -7.46 -7.26
N ARG A 208 -29.76 -6.47 -7.65
CA ARG A 208 -30.33 -6.42 -9.01
C ARG A 208 -29.32 -6.08 -10.09
N ARG A 209 -28.36 -5.20 -9.80
CA ARG A 209 -27.39 -4.71 -10.80
C ARG A 209 -26.10 -5.50 -10.82
N TYR A 210 -25.70 -6.06 -9.68
CA TYR A 210 -24.37 -6.64 -9.52
C TYR A 210 -24.40 -8.07 -8.96
N GLY A 211 -25.56 -8.61 -8.57
CA GLY A 211 -25.67 -9.96 -8.01
C GLY A 211 -25.03 -10.11 -6.62
N ILE A 212 -24.81 -9.00 -5.93
CA ILE A 212 -24.16 -8.98 -4.62
C ILE A 212 -25.21 -9.13 -3.53
N VAL A 213 -25.04 -10.14 -2.69
CA VAL A 213 -25.91 -10.37 -1.52
C VAL A 213 -25.43 -9.47 -0.38
N PHE A 214 -26.18 -8.40 -0.10
CA PHE A 214 -25.92 -7.46 0.98
C PHE A 214 -27.06 -7.54 2.00
N ASN A 215 -26.74 -7.86 3.27
CA ASN A 215 -27.73 -7.88 4.34
C ASN A 215 -27.74 -6.51 5.05
N PRO A 216 -28.79 -5.69 4.88
CA PRO A 216 -28.84 -4.35 5.46
C PRO A 216 -28.78 -4.34 6.99
N GLU A 217 -29.22 -5.42 7.66
CA GLU A 217 -29.21 -5.54 9.12
C GLU A 217 -27.80 -5.68 9.70
N ASN A 218 -26.86 -6.25 8.94
CA ASN A 218 -25.49 -6.48 9.39
C ASN A 218 -24.54 -5.30 9.10
N ALA A 219 -25.00 -4.32 8.31
CA ALA A 219 -24.19 -3.20 7.83
C ALA A 219 -24.65 -1.85 8.40
N GLN A 220 -25.56 -1.87 9.37
CA GLN A 220 -26.09 -0.67 9.99
C GLN A 220 -25.23 -0.28 11.19
N ILE A 221 -24.70 0.95 11.17
CA ILE A 221 -24.11 1.60 12.34
C ILE A 221 -25.11 2.68 12.75
N HIS A 222 -25.75 2.50 13.91
CA HIS A 222 -26.63 3.52 14.47
C HIS A 222 -25.79 4.69 14.99
N CYS A 223 -26.29 5.92 14.89
CA CYS A 223 -25.57 7.06 15.44
C CYS A 223 -25.47 6.91 16.97
N LEU A 224 -24.27 7.12 17.52
CA LEU A 224 -24.01 6.89 18.94
C LEU A 224 -24.93 7.74 19.84
N ALA A 225 -25.25 8.96 19.41
CA ALA A 225 -26.15 9.86 20.13
C ALA A 225 -27.58 9.28 20.26
N HIS A 226 -28.11 8.68 19.20
CA HIS A 226 -29.44 8.04 19.24
C HIS A 226 -29.41 6.78 20.10
N VAL A 227 -28.34 5.97 20.03
CA VAL A 227 -28.17 4.81 20.91
C VAL A 227 -28.13 5.23 22.38
N VAL A 228 -27.38 6.28 22.72
CA VAL A 228 -27.34 6.82 24.08
C VAL A 228 -28.72 7.30 24.51
N ASN A 229 -29.45 8.02 23.65
CA ASN A 229 -30.80 8.46 23.92
C ASN A 229 -31.77 7.29 24.17
N LEU A 230 -31.73 6.22 23.36
CA LEU A 230 -32.55 5.02 23.57
C LEU A 230 -32.20 4.31 24.88
N VAL A 231 -30.91 4.24 25.24
CA VAL A 231 -30.46 3.66 26.51
C VAL A 231 -30.99 4.48 27.70
N VAL A 232 -30.89 5.81 27.65
CA VAL A 232 -31.41 6.70 28.70
C VAL A 232 -32.93 6.56 28.82
N GLN A 233 -33.65 6.54 27.69
CA GLN A 233 -35.10 6.31 27.69
C GLN A 233 -35.46 4.96 28.30
N LYS A 234 -34.69 3.89 28.01
CA LYS A 234 -34.94 2.55 28.59
C LYS A 234 -34.71 2.55 30.09
N ILE A 235 -33.65 3.21 30.56
CA ILE A 235 -33.35 3.36 31.99
C ILE A 235 -34.50 4.11 32.68
N MET A 236 -34.98 5.21 32.09
CA MET A 236 -36.09 6.01 32.64
C MET A 236 -37.42 5.25 32.61
N ASN A 237 -37.67 4.45 31.58
CA ASN A 237 -38.85 3.58 31.51
C ASN A 237 -38.85 2.52 32.62
N VAL A 238 -37.71 1.85 32.84
CA VAL A 238 -37.56 0.89 33.95
C VAL A 238 -37.70 1.56 35.33
N ALA A 239 -37.25 2.81 35.46
CA ALA A 239 -37.44 3.61 36.67
C ALA A 239 -38.89 4.09 36.88
N GLY A 240 -39.78 3.90 35.90
CA GLY A 240 -41.18 4.36 35.94
C GLY A 240 -41.37 5.86 35.68
N GLU A 241 -40.31 6.55 35.29
CA GLU A 241 -40.31 8.00 35.02
C GLU A 241 -40.83 8.33 33.60
N VAL A 242 -40.79 7.35 32.69
CA VAL A 242 -41.30 7.49 31.31
C VAL A 242 -42.27 6.34 31.05
N MET A 243 -43.50 6.68 30.62
CA MET A 243 -44.57 5.68 30.47
C MET A 243 -44.41 4.75 29.27
N ASP A 244 -43.76 5.22 28.21
CA ASP A 244 -43.66 4.48 26.95
C ASP A 244 -42.29 3.80 26.84
N ASP A 245 -42.29 2.56 26.36
CA ASP A 245 -41.06 1.81 26.04
C ASP A 245 -40.38 2.49 24.83
N PRO A 246 -39.08 2.82 24.88
CA PRO A 246 -38.35 3.35 23.73
C PRO A 246 -38.38 2.45 22.49
N ASP A 247 -38.62 1.14 22.64
CA ASP A 247 -38.80 0.21 21.52
C ASP A 247 -40.15 0.43 20.78
N ILE A 248 -41.10 1.13 21.41
CA ILE A 248 -42.43 1.44 20.89
C ILE A 248 -42.54 2.92 20.50
N ARG A 249 -41.95 3.82 21.30
CA ARG A 249 -41.91 5.27 21.04
C ARG A 249 -40.53 5.84 21.37
N ASP A 250 -39.77 6.16 20.33
CA ASP A 250 -38.57 6.95 20.49
C ASP A 250 -38.91 8.44 20.62
N TYR A 251 -38.63 9.00 21.79
CA TYR A 251 -38.82 10.43 22.05
C TYR A 251 -37.94 11.33 21.18
N TYR A 252 -36.79 10.86 20.70
CA TYR A 252 -35.94 11.64 19.81
C TYR A 252 -36.62 11.84 18.45
N ASP A 253 -37.14 10.77 17.85
CA ASP A 253 -37.92 10.84 16.60
C ASP A 253 -39.16 11.75 16.76
N LEU A 254 -39.86 11.65 17.89
CA LEU A 254 -41.12 12.38 18.13
C LEU A 254 -40.93 13.88 18.38
N PHE A 255 -39.93 14.26 19.18
CA PHE A 255 -39.83 15.63 19.69
C PHE A 255 -38.63 16.39 19.15
N PHE A 256 -37.52 15.70 18.88
CA PHE A 256 -36.23 16.35 18.65
C PHE A 256 -35.76 16.31 17.20
N LYS A 257 -36.17 15.30 16.42
CA LYS A 257 -35.78 15.13 15.02
C LYS A 257 -36.25 16.26 14.10
N HIS A 258 -37.34 16.92 14.46
CA HIS A 258 -37.91 18.02 13.67
C HIS A 258 -37.53 19.41 14.19
N LEU A 259 -36.77 19.48 15.29
CA LEU A 259 -36.21 20.75 15.74
C LEU A 259 -35.08 21.12 14.78
N ASN A 260 -35.27 22.19 14.02
CA ASN A 260 -34.20 22.81 13.26
C ASN A 260 -33.23 23.45 14.25
N PHE A 261 -32.28 22.67 14.76
CA PHE A 261 -31.10 23.20 15.41
C PHE A 261 -30.21 23.84 14.33
N HIS A 262 -30.61 25.00 13.83
CA HIS A 262 -29.68 25.90 13.19
C HIS A 262 -28.87 26.54 14.31
N PHE A 263 -27.73 25.94 14.63
CA PHE A 263 -26.72 26.58 15.43
C PHE A 263 -26.18 27.76 14.60
N ASN A 264 -26.69 28.96 14.87
CA ASN A 264 -26.14 30.17 14.29
C ASN A 264 -24.98 30.59 15.16
N VAL A 265 -23.76 30.35 14.69
CA VAL A 265 -22.51 30.70 15.38
C VAL A 265 -22.48 32.19 15.71
N ASP A 266 -23.09 33.03 14.86
CA ASP A 266 -23.15 34.48 15.04
C ASP A 266 -24.09 34.90 16.20
N ASP A 267 -24.96 34.02 16.68
CA ASP A 267 -25.90 34.28 17.78
C ASP A 267 -25.50 33.58 19.10
N ASP A 268 -24.34 32.89 19.14
CA ASP A 268 -23.86 32.20 20.35
C ASP A 268 -23.06 33.15 21.25
N GLU A 269 -23.73 33.78 22.21
CA GLU A 269 -23.15 34.72 23.18
C GLU A 269 -22.04 34.07 24.03
N ASP A 270 -22.15 32.77 24.34
CA ASP A 270 -21.16 32.06 25.16
C ASP A 270 -19.86 31.82 24.37
N LEU A 271 -19.98 31.48 23.08
CA LEU A 271 -18.83 31.34 22.18
C LEU A 271 -18.14 32.68 21.96
N GLN A 272 -18.91 33.76 21.77
CA GLN A 272 -18.36 35.11 21.61
C GLN A 272 -17.59 35.56 22.86
N ALA A 273 -18.12 35.30 24.05
CA ALA A 273 -17.45 35.63 25.30
C ALA A 273 -16.12 34.85 25.47
N TRP A 274 -16.09 33.57 25.07
CA TRP A 274 -14.87 32.76 25.08
C TRP A 274 -13.83 33.27 24.08
N GLU A 275 -14.26 33.64 22.87
CA GLU A 275 -13.37 34.21 21.85
C GLU A 275 -12.83 35.59 22.28
N GLU A 276 -13.60 36.39 23.02
CA GLU A 276 -13.11 37.66 23.57
C GLU A 276 -12.09 37.47 24.71
N GLU A 277 -12.28 36.48 25.60
CA GLU A 277 -11.34 36.19 26.69
C GLU A 277 -9.97 35.66 26.20
N GLU A 278 -9.89 35.01 25.04
CA GLU A 278 -8.63 34.46 24.52
C GLU A 278 -7.73 35.52 23.86
N TYR A 279 -8.27 36.70 23.54
CA TYR A 279 -7.56 37.79 22.86
C TYR A 279 -7.12 38.96 23.75
N ASP A 280 -7.40 38.93 25.06
CA ASP A 280 -6.90 39.87 26.07
C ASP A 280 -5.69 39.32 26.86
#